data_AF-A0A5D0V888-F1
#
_entry.id   AF-A0A5D0V888-F1
#
_cell.length_a   1.000
_cell.length_b   1.000
_cell.length_c   1.000
_cell.angle_alpha   90.00
_cell.angle_beta   90.00
_cell.angle_gamma   90.00
#
_symmetry.space_group_name_H-M   'P 1'
#
loop_
_entity.id
_entity.type
_entity.pdbx_description
1 polymer ?
#
loop_
_entity_poly.entity_id
_entity_poly.type
_entity_poly.pdbx_seq_one_letter_code
_entity_poly.pdbx_strand_id
1 'polypeptide(L)'
;LVGLKAAAAKVLGATVQRCRVHFMRNALACVGKKDRPIVTAALRTAFDQDTLKASQEHWAKLIEAFEPRHPKLAERMRRAEDDVLAYKNFPRDHWPKIHSTNPLERLNKEIKRRTNVVGIFPNEAAVTRLVGAMMLEQNDEWAITRRYMTLETVA
;
A
#
# COMPACT_ATOMS: atom_id res chain seq x y z
N LEU A 1 -12.31 -6.00 -3.78
CA LEU A 1 -12.88 -5.69 -2.44
C LEU A 1 -14.09 -4.79 -2.63
N VAL A 2 -15.21 -5.37 -3.07
CA VAL A 2 -16.48 -4.64 -3.10
C VAL A 2 -16.95 -4.50 -1.65
N GLY A 3 -17.36 -3.30 -1.24
CA GLY A 3 -17.92 -3.05 0.10
C GLY A 3 -16.93 -2.76 1.24
N LEU A 4 -15.68 -3.27 1.21
CA LEU A 4 -14.76 -3.10 2.36
C LEU A 4 -14.43 -1.63 2.65
N LYS A 5 -14.20 -0.81 1.62
CA LYS A 5 -13.92 0.62 1.81
C LYS A 5 -15.09 1.35 2.47
N ALA A 6 -16.30 1.09 1.98
CA ALA A 6 -17.52 1.69 2.52
C ALA A 6 -17.77 1.25 3.96
N ALA A 7 -17.55 -0.04 4.27
CA ALA A 7 -17.66 -0.57 5.62
C ALA A 7 -16.64 0.07 6.58
N ALA A 8 -15.37 0.17 6.18
CA ALA A 8 -14.31 0.79 6.99
C ALA A 8 -14.61 2.27 7.29
N ALA A 9 -15.06 3.03 6.29
CA ALA A 9 -15.46 4.42 6.47
C ALA A 9 -16.67 4.54 7.40
N LYS A 10 -17.71 3.71 7.21
CA LYS A 10 -18.96 3.77 7.99
C LYS A 10 -18.77 3.36 9.45
N VAL A 11 -18.00 2.32 9.71
CA VAL A 11 -17.88 1.71 11.05
C VAL A 11 -16.75 2.31 11.86
N LEU A 12 -15.61 2.60 11.23
CA LEU A 12 -14.39 3.03 11.91
C LEU A 12 -14.04 4.50 11.65
N GLY A 13 -14.76 5.20 10.76
CA GLY A 13 -14.34 6.51 10.28
C GLY A 13 -12.99 6.48 9.55
N ALA A 14 -12.56 5.30 9.09
CA ALA A 14 -11.19 5.10 8.63
C ALA A 14 -10.97 5.57 7.19
N THR A 15 -9.84 6.24 6.96
CA THR A 15 -9.34 6.54 5.61
C THR A 15 -8.69 5.30 4.99
N VAL A 16 -8.87 5.11 3.69
CA VAL A 16 -8.29 3.98 2.95
C VAL A 16 -7.03 4.42 2.21
N GLN A 17 -5.88 3.87 2.60
CA GLN A 17 -4.63 4.03 1.85
C GLN A 17 -4.47 2.92 0.81
N ARG A 18 -4.14 3.30 -0.44
CA ARG A 18 -3.64 2.39 -1.48
C ARG A 18 -2.12 2.33 -1.44
N CYS A 19 -1.55 1.14 -1.32
CA CYS A 19 -0.10 0.94 -1.34
C CYS A 19 0.54 1.55 -2.62
N ARG A 20 1.53 2.44 -2.44
CA ARG A 20 2.25 3.11 -3.53
C ARG A 20 2.94 2.12 -4.45
N VAL A 21 3.53 1.05 -3.91
CA VAL A 21 4.23 0.02 -4.71
C VAL A 21 3.27 -0.67 -5.67
N HIS A 22 2.11 -1.09 -5.17
CA HIS A 22 1.07 -1.71 -5.99
C HIS A 22 0.48 -0.74 -7.01
N PHE A 23 0.25 0.52 -6.61
CA PHE A 23 -0.18 1.56 -7.53
C PHE A 23 0.84 1.77 -8.66
N MET A 24 2.12 1.94 -8.34
CA MET A 24 3.20 2.10 -9.32
C MET A 24 3.22 0.94 -10.32
N ARG A 25 3.10 -0.31 -9.86
CA ARG A 25 3.04 -1.48 -10.75
C ARG A 25 1.85 -1.40 -11.71
N ASN A 26 0.68 -1.02 -11.21
CA ASN A 26 -0.54 -0.87 -12.02
C ASN A 26 -0.47 0.31 -13.00
N ALA A 27 0.13 1.42 -12.59
CA ALA A 27 0.38 2.59 -13.44
C ALA A 27 1.33 2.24 -14.59
N LEU A 28 2.46 1.59 -14.28
CA LEU A 28 3.47 1.20 -15.27
C LEU A 28 3.00 0.10 -16.23
N ALA A 29 1.95 -0.65 -15.88
CA ALA A 29 1.27 -1.58 -16.78
C ALA A 29 0.50 -0.86 -17.91
N CYS A 30 0.22 0.43 -17.77
CA CYS A 30 -0.50 1.22 -18.77
C CYS A 30 0.41 1.90 -19.81
N VAL A 31 1.73 1.78 -19.64
CA VAL A 31 2.69 2.49 -20.48
C VAL A 31 3.71 1.54 -21.10
N GLY A 32 4.16 1.88 -22.31
CA GLY A 32 5.19 1.13 -23.03
C GLY A 32 6.52 1.16 -22.29
N LYS A 33 7.37 0.13 -22.53
CA LYS A 33 8.67 -0.01 -21.84
C LYS A 33 9.55 1.23 -21.92
N LYS A 34 9.54 1.94 -23.06
CA LYS A 34 10.32 3.16 -23.30
C LYS A 34 9.96 4.31 -22.36
N ASP A 35 8.68 4.44 -21.99
CA ASP A 35 8.17 5.55 -21.18
C ASP A 35 8.13 5.23 -19.67
N ARG A 36 8.41 3.99 -19.28
CA ARG A 36 8.40 3.59 -17.86
C ARG A 36 9.37 4.39 -16.99
N PRO A 37 10.61 4.70 -17.41
CA PRO A 37 11.53 5.48 -16.59
C PRO A 37 10.99 6.88 -16.26
N ILE A 38 10.47 7.59 -17.28
CA ILE A 38 9.94 8.95 -17.10
C ILE A 38 8.68 8.96 -16.23
N VAL A 39 7.75 8.01 -16.44
CA VAL A 39 6.55 7.87 -15.60
C VAL A 39 6.93 7.50 -14.16
N THR A 40 7.93 6.64 -13.98
CA THR A 40 8.41 6.26 -12.64
C THR A 40 8.98 7.45 -11.90
N ALA A 41 9.83 8.25 -12.55
CA ALA A 41 10.43 9.44 -11.98
C ALA A 41 9.35 10.46 -11.60
N ALA A 42 8.43 10.76 -12.53
CA ALA A 42 7.34 11.69 -12.31
C ALA A 42 6.46 11.31 -11.10
N LEU A 43 6.00 10.06 -11.04
CA LEU A 43 5.18 9.59 -9.91
C LEU A 43 5.95 9.62 -8.58
N ARG A 44 7.26 9.33 -8.58
CA ARG A 44 8.08 9.45 -7.38
C ARG A 44 8.15 10.88 -6.89
N THR A 45 8.36 11.85 -7.79
CA THR A 45 8.37 13.28 -7.47
C THR A 45 7.03 13.72 -6.89
N ALA A 46 5.91 13.26 -7.44
CA ALA A 46 4.59 13.57 -6.90
C ALA A 46 4.41 13.10 -5.46
N PHE A 47 4.98 11.95 -5.11
CA PHE A 47 4.93 11.43 -3.75
C PHE A 47 5.87 12.13 -2.78
N ASP A 48 6.98 12.69 -3.26
CA ASP A 48 8.07 13.25 -2.45
C ASP A 48 7.79 14.65 -1.88
N GLN A 49 6.66 15.27 -2.24
CA GLN A 49 6.30 16.60 -1.77
C GLN A 49 6.10 16.65 -0.25
N ASP A 50 6.35 17.80 0.38
CA ASP A 50 6.25 17.93 1.85
C ASP A 50 4.81 18.01 2.39
N THR A 51 3.82 18.30 1.53
CA THR A 51 2.41 18.43 1.95
C THR A 51 1.47 17.66 1.03
N LEU A 52 0.28 17.33 1.54
CA LEU A 52 -0.80 16.74 0.73
C LEU A 52 -1.16 17.65 -0.45
N LYS A 53 -1.36 18.96 -0.19
CA LYS A 53 -1.71 19.94 -1.22
C LYS A 53 -0.68 20.01 -2.34
N ALA A 54 0.61 20.09 -2.00
CA ALA A 54 1.69 20.11 -3.00
C ALA A 54 1.72 18.81 -3.83
N SER A 55 1.48 17.65 -3.19
CA SER A 55 1.34 16.38 -3.91
C SER A 55 0.15 16.38 -4.85
N GLN A 56 -1.02 16.88 -4.46
CA GLN A 56 -2.22 16.97 -5.30
C GLN A 56 -2.02 17.91 -6.49
N GLU A 57 -1.45 19.09 -6.27
CA GLU A 57 -1.12 20.04 -7.34
C GLU A 57 -0.14 19.45 -8.35
N HIS A 58 0.89 18.75 -7.88
CA HIS A 58 1.84 18.07 -8.77
C HIS A 58 1.17 16.89 -9.49
N TRP A 59 0.30 16.13 -8.80
CA TRP A 59 -0.44 15.00 -9.37
C TRP A 59 -1.34 15.44 -10.53
N ALA A 60 -2.08 16.54 -10.37
CA ALA A 60 -2.92 17.13 -11.42
C ALA A 60 -2.11 17.51 -12.66
N LYS A 61 -0.95 18.17 -12.48
CA LYS A 61 -0.04 18.50 -13.59
C LYS A 61 0.46 17.26 -14.34
N LEU A 62 0.73 16.16 -13.62
CA LEU A 62 1.14 14.92 -14.25
C LEU A 62 0.01 14.25 -15.03
N ILE A 63 -1.23 14.32 -14.54
CA ILE A 63 -2.41 13.84 -15.26
C ILE A 63 -2.51 14.59 -16.60
N GLU A 64 -2.47 15.93 -16.57
CA GLU A 64 -2.52 16.76 -17.78
C GLU A 64 -1.38 16.44 -18.76
N ALA A 65 -0.15 16.28 -18.26
CA ALA A 65 1.01 15.98 -19.09
C ALA A 65 0.93 14.58 -19.74
N PHE A 66 0.37 13.59 -19.04
CA PHE A 66 0.30 12.21 -19.52
C PHE A 66 -0.98 11.90 -20.31
N GLU A 67 -2.06 12.64 -20.14
CA GLU A 67 -3.35 12.38 -20.81
C GLU A 67 -3.22 12.23 -22.34
N PRO A 68 -2.49 13.10 -23.09
CA PRO A 68 -2.45 13.00 -24.55
C PRO A 68 -1.81 11.71 -25.07
N ARG A 69 -0.79 11.18 -24.39
CA ARG A 69 -0.01 10.01 -24.84
C ARG A 69 -0.39 8.73 -24.09
N HIS A 70 -0.87 8.86 -22.86
CA HIS A 70 -1.16 7.77 -21.94
C HIS A 70 -2.51 7.97 -21.22
N PRO A 71 -3.64 8.06 -21.96
CA PRO A 71 -4.95 8.33 -21.35
C PRO A 71 -5.37 7.27 -20.32
N LYS A 72 -4.98 6.00 -20.53
CA LYS A 72 -5.22 4.92 -19.56
C LYS A 72 -4.44 5.11 -18.24
N LEU A 73 -3.24 5.70 -18.30
CA LEU A 73 -2.47 6.04 -17.10
C LEU A 73 -3.14 7.20 -16.37
N ALA A 74 -3.48 8.26 -17.09
CA ALA A 74 -4.08 9.46 -16.54
C ALA A 74 -5.43 9.16 -15.85
N GLU A 75 -6.28 8.34 -16.46
CA GLU A 75 -7.53 7.87 -15.82
C GLU A 75 -7.27 7.06 -14.54
N ARG A 76 -6.23 6.21 -14.52
CA ARG A 76 -5.86 5.48 -13.30
C ARG A 76 -5.31 6.38 -12.21
N MET A 77 -4.56 7.43 -12.59
CA MET A 77 -4.05 8.43 -11.66
C MET A 77 -5.21 9.20 -11.02
N ARG A 78 -6.18 9.67 -11.81
CA ARG A 78 -7.41 10.33 -11.32
C ARG A 78 -8.16 9.49 -10.30
N ARG A 79 -8.46 8.23 -10.64
CA ARG A 79 -9.19 7.32 -9.74
C ARG A 79 -8.47 6.94 -8.45
N ALA A 80 -7.16 7.14 -8.39
CA ALA A 80 -6.33 6.67 -7.30
C ALA A 80 -5.83 7.78 -6.39
N GLU A 81 -5.98 9.05 -6.77
CA GLU A 81 -5.38 10.20 -6.08
C GLU A 81 -5.67 10.20 -4.58
N ASP A 82 -6.95 10.23 -4.21
CA ASP A 82 -7.38 10.24 -2.81
C ASP A 82 -6.84 9.05 -2.02
N ASP A 83 -6.92 7.84 -2.60
CA ASP A 83 -6.46 6.64 -1.92
C ASP A 83 -4.92 6.60 -1.79
N VAL A 84 -4.18 7.01 -2.82
CA VAL A 84 -2.72 6.82 -2.89
C VAL A 84 -1.98 7.90 -2.13
N LEU A 85 -2.59 9.07 -1.93
CA LEU A 85 -2.05 10.19 -1.17
C LEU A 85 -2.62 10.29 0.27
N ALA A 86 -3.61 9.48 0.64
CA ALA A 86 -4.25 9.50 1.96
C ALA A 86 -3.28 9.52 3.16
N TYR A 87 -2.14 8.83 3.05
CA TYR A 87 -1.09 8.78 4.07
C TYR A 87 -0.53 10.14 4.47
N LYS A 88 -0.66 11.16 3.61
CA LYS A 88 -0.19 12.53 3.90
C LYS A 88 -1.07 13.28 4.88
N ASN A 89 -2.23 12.74 5.26
CA ASN A 89 -3.03 13.25 6.37
C ASN A 89 -2.48 12.84 7.75
N PHE A 90 -1.46 11.99 7.79
CA PHE A 90 -0.81 11.53 9.02
C PHE A 90 0.52 12.25 9.25
N PRO A 91 1.08 12.22 10.47
CA PRO A 91 2.44 12.73 10.73
C PRO A 91 3.48 12.14 9.78
N ARG A 92 4.47 12.95 9.37
CA ARG A 92 5.50 12.58 8.38
C ARG A 92 6.23 11.29 8.75
N ASP A 93 6.50 11.08 10.04
CA ASP A 93 7.19 9.90 10.56
C ASP A 93 6.43 8.60 10.29
N HIS A 94 5.10 8.68 10.11
CA HIS A 94 4.26 7.53 9.81
C HIS A 94 4.19 7.19 8.32
N TRP A 95 4.54 8.13 7.44
CA TRP A 95 4.38 7.95 6.00
C TRP A 95 5.02 6.66 5.48
N PRO A 96 6.30 6.34 5.80
CA PRO A 96 6.95 5.13 5.30
C PRO A 96 6.22 3.84 5.68
N LYS A 97 5.50 3.85 6.81
CA LYS A 97 4.75 2.71 7.35
C LYS A 97 3.35 2.61 6.76
N ILE A 98 2.73 3.71 6.36
CA ILE A 98 1.36 3.72 5.85
C ILE A 98 1.35 3.48 4.33
N HIS A 99 2.26 4.12 3.59
CA HIS A 99 2.19 4.13 2.13
C HIS A 99 2.73 2.85 1.45
N SER A 100 3.31 1.92 2.22
CA SER A 100 3.88 0.66 1.75
C SER A 100 3.41 -0.50 2.61
N THR A 101 3.09 -1.62 1.96
CA THR A 101 2.68 -2.87 2.61
C THR A 101 3.83 -3.87 2.76
N ASN A 102 5.09 -3.45 2.58
CA ASN A 102 6.24 -4.35 2.56
C ASN A 102 6.36 -5.28 3.79
N PRO A 103 6.15 -4.82 5.04
CA PRO A 103 6.20 -5.72 6.20
C PRO A 103 5.09 -6.78 6.19
N LEU A 104 3.88 -6.41 5.75
CA LEU A 104 2.77 -7.35 5.57
C LEU A 104 3.05 -8.35 4.44
N GLU A 105 3.66 -7.89 3.34
CA GLU A 105 4.05 -8.76 2.22
C GLU A 105 5.13 -9.77 2.63
N ARG A 106 6.08 -9.37 3.48
CA ARG A 106 7.08 -10.28 4.06
C ARG A 106 6.40 -11.35 4.92
N LEU A 107 5.49 -10.95 5.81
CA LEU A 107 4.73 -11.88 6.66
C LEU A 107 3.90 -12.86 5.81
N ASN A 108 3.19 -12.35 4.80
CA ASN A 108 2.44 -13.19 3.88
C ASN A 108 3.31 -14.18 3.11
N LYS A 109 4.55 -13.80 2.76
CA LYS A 109 5.51 -14.71 2.12
C LYS A 109 5.95 -15.82 3.09
N GLU A 110 6.13 -15.49 4.37
CA GLU A 110 6.45 -16.46 5.41
C GLU A 110 5.32 -17.47 5.60
N ILE A 111 4.08 -16.99 5.74
CA ILE A 111 2.87 -17.83 5.79
C ILE A 111 2.85 -18.79 4.60
N LYS A 112 2.95 -18.26 3.38
CA LYS A 112 2.97 -19.08 2.16
C LYS A 112 4.08 -20.13 2.18
N ARG A 113 5.28 -19.77 2.63
CA ARG A 113 6.41 -20.72 2.70
C ARG A 113 6.09 -21.90 3.62
N ARG A 114 5.59 -21.65 4.84
CA ARG A 114 5.29 -22.72 5.80
C ARG A 114 4.06 -23.53 5.39
N THR A 115 3.02 -22.90 4.82
CA THR A 115 1.84 -23.63 4.33
C THR A 115 2.14 -24.49 3.11
N ASN A 116 3.06 -24.06 2.23
CA ASN A 116 3.45 -24.83 1.04
C ASN A 116 4.16 -26.15 1.39
N VAL A 117 4.83 -26.24 2.55
CA VAL A 117 5.45 -27.48 3.03
C VAL A 117 4.38 -28.51 3.40
N VAL A 118 3.25 -28.08 3.97
CA VAL A 118 2.12 -28.95 4.31
C VAL A 118 1.36 -29.39 3.06
N GLY A 119 1.24 -28.50 2.07
CA GLY A 119 0.56 -28.79 0.80
C GLY A 119 -0.97 -28.77 0.94
N ILE A 120 -1.55 -29.82 1.54
CA ILE A 120 -2.99 -29.98 1.72
C ILE A 120 -3.32 -30.09 3.20
N PHE A 121 -4.27 -29.28 3.66
CA PHE A 121 -4.76 -29.33 5.05
C PHE A 121 -6.00 -30.23 5.14
N PRO A 122 -6.17 -30.99 6.24
CA PRO A 122 -7.31 -31.89 6.41
C PRO A 122 -8.63 -31.16 6.70
N ASN A 123 -8.58 -29.91 7.19
CA ASN A 123 -9.73 -29.04 7.43
C ASN A 123 -9.27 -27.59 7.69
N GLU A 124 -10.23 -26.66 7.73
CA GLU A 124 -9.97 -25.24 7.99
C GLU A 124 -9.34 -25.01 9.37
N ALA A 125 -9.75 -25.75 10.40
CA ALA A 125 -9.20 -25.58 11.74
C ALA A 125 -7.69 -25.91 11.79
N ALA A 126 -7.20 -26.84 10.97
CA ALA A 126 -5.78 -27.16 10.87
C ALA A 126 -4.95 -26.00 10.29
N VAL A 127 -5.44 -25.32 9.24
CA VAL A 127 -4.75 -24.14 8.70
C VAL A 127 -4.82 -22.96 9.67
N THR A 128 -5.96 -22.73 10.32
CA THR A 128 -6.09 -21.67 11.34
C THR A 128 -5.12 -21.90 12.50
N ARG A 129 -4.92 -23.15 12.95
CA ARG A 129 -3.94 -23.45 14.00
C ARG A 129 -2.51 -23.13 13.57
N LEU A 130 -2.09 -23.58 12.38
CA LEU A 130 -0.73 -23.32 11.89
C LEU A 130 -0.49 -21.83 11.68
N VAL A 131 -1.36 -21.16 10.92
CA VAL A 131 -1.23 -19.73 10.63
C VAL A 131 -1.33 -18.93 11.92
N GLY A 132 -2.25 -19.28 12.83
CA GLY A 132 -2.40 -18.64 14.14
C GLY A 132 -1.12 -18.75 14.98
N ALA A 133 -0.51 -19.94 15.07
CA ALA A 133 0.76 -20.11 15.77
C ALA A 133 1.88 -19.24 15.17
N MET A 134 1.95 -19.12 13.84
CA MET A 134 2.88 -18.22 13.17
C MET A 134 2.62 -16.74 13.48
N MET A 135 1.35 -16.34 13.60
CA MET A 135 1.00 -14.96 13.96
C MET A 135 1.38 -14.62 15.39
N LEU A 136 1.23 -15.58 16.32
CA LEU A 136 1.69 -15.42 17.70
C LEU A 136 3.22 -15.26 17.77
N GLU A 137 3.96 -16.15 17.11
CA GLU A 137 5.43 -16.06 17.01
C GLU A 137 5.87 -14.70 16.44
N GLN A 138 5.22 -14.24 15.37
CA GLN A 138 5.54 -12.94 14.76
C GLN A 138 5.20 -11.75 15.67
N ASN A 139 4.09 -11.82 16.39
CA ASN A 139 3.66 -10.79 17.32
C ASN A 139 4.68 -10.61 18.46
N ASP A 140 5.16 -11.72 19.02
CA ASP A 140 6.17 -11.70 20.08
C ASP A 140 7.49 -11.09 19.59
N GLU A 141 7.94 -11.43 18.37
CA GLU A 141 9.12 -10.83 17.76
C GLU A 141 8.95 -9.30 17.59
N TRP A 142 7.80 -8.83 17.10
CA TRP A 142 7.52 -7.41 16.90
C TRP A 142 7.35 -6.63 18.20
N ALA A 143 6.87 -7.28 19.26
CA ALA A 143 6.76 -6.68 20.59
C ALA A 143 8.14 -6.38 21.19
N ILE A 144 9.13 -7.24 20.92
CA ILE A 144 10.46 -7.19 21.54
C ILE A 144 11.48 -6.40 20.70
N THR A 145 11.53 -6.63 19.38
CA THR A 145 12.66 -6.15 18.55
C THR A 145 12.35 -4.91 17.75
N ARG A 146 11.18 -4.85 17.10
CA ARG A 146 10.89 -3.84 16.06
C ARG A 146 9.40 -3.52 15.98
N ARG A 147 8.91 -2.70 16.91
CA ARG A 147 7.54 -2.19 16.85
C ARG A 147 7.29 -1.48 15.53
N TYR A 148 6.14 -1.79 14.91
CA TYR A 148 5.79 -1.28 13.59
C TYR A 148 5.66 0.25 13.57
N MET A 149 5.02 0.80 14.62
CA MET A 149 4.97 2.21 14.99
C MET A 149 5.36 2.32 16.47
N THR A 150 6.13 3.34 16.84
CA THR A 150 6.50 3.53 18.26
C THR A 150 5.32 4.14 19.02
N LEU A 151 5.31 3.98 20.34
CA LEU A 151 4.26 4.60 21.15
C LEU A 151 4.38 6.13 21.14
N GLU A 152 5.60 6.67 21.04
CA GLU A 152 5.80 8.12 21.01
C GLU A 152 5.20 8.78 19.77
N THR A 153 5.17 8.07 18.64
CA THR A 153 4.63 8.65 17.40
C THR A 153 3.12 8.44 17.27
N VAL A 154 2.54 7.50 18.01
CA VAL A 154 1.11 7.15 17.98
C VAL A 154 0.27 7.90 19.02
N ALA A 155 0.91 8.40 20.10
CA ALA A 155 0.27 9.23 21.14
C ALA A 155 -0.04 10.65 20.64
#